data_AF-A0A704VVE7-F1
#
_entry.id   AF-A0A704VVE7-F1
#
_cell.length_a   1.000
_cell.length_b   1.000
_cell.length_c   1.000
_cell.angle_alpha   90.00
_cell.angle_beta   90.00
_cell.angle_gamma   90.00
#
_symmetry.space_group_name_H-M   'P 1'
#
loop_
_entity.id
_entity.type
_entity.pdbx_description
1 polymer ?
#
loop_
_entity_poly.entity_id
_entity_poly.type
_entity_poly.pdbx_seq_one_letter_code
_entity_poly.pdbx_strand_id
1 'polypeptide(L)'
;MMTLIIPRKEAPVSGEGTVVIPQPAGDEPVIKNTFFFPDIDPKRVRERMRLEQTVAPARLREAIKSGMAETNAELYEYREQKIA
;
A
#
# COMPACT_ATOMS: atom_id res chain seq x y z
N MET A 1 -55.71 15.82 23.08
CA MET A 1 -54.50 15.29 22.41
C MET A 1 -53.30 16.01 23.02
N MET A 2 -52.48 15.33 23.83
CA MET A 2 -51.35 15.95 24.54
C MET A 2 -50.04 15.43 23.92
N THR A 3 -49.26 16.32 23.31
CA THR A 3 -47.99 15.96 22.65
C THR A 3 -46.89 15.87 23.69
N LEU A 4 -46.34 14.67 23.89
CA LEU A 4 -45.15 14.43 24.70
C LEU A 4 -43.90 14.69 23.85
N ILE A 5 -43.06 15.64 24.25
CA ILE A 5 -41.75 15.90 23.63
C ILE A 5 -40.72 15.06 24.38
N ILE A 6 -40.18 14.04 23.72
CA ILE A 6 -39.09 13.22 24.25
C ILE A 6 -37.76 13.89 23.87
N PRO A 7 -36.93 14.34 24.84
CA PRO A 7 -35.62 14.90 24.50
C PRO A 7 -34.74 13.81 23.89
N ARG A 8 -34.11 14.12 22.75
CA ARG A 8 -33.08 13.28 22.16
C ARG A 8 -31.92 13.21 23.14
N LYS A 9 -31.64 12.02 23.67
CA LYS A 9 -30.43 11.76 24.45
C LYS A 9 -29.24 12.14 23.56
N GLU A 10 -28.55 13.21 23.91
CA GLU A 10 -27.32 13.62 23.25
C GLU A 10 -26.33 12.47 23.37
N ALA A 11 -26.02 11.83 22.24
CA ALA A 11 -24.89 10.92 22.17
C ALA A 11 -23.64 11.76 22.48
N PRO A 12 -22.66 11.25 23.24
CA PRO A 12 -21.44 11.99 23.49
C PRO A 12 -20.85 12.38 22.14
N VAL A 13 -20.62 13.67 21.95
CA VAL A 13 -19.91 14.22 20.80
C VAL A 13 -18.54 13.53 20.76
N SER A 14 -18.41 12.57 19.86
CA SER A 14 -17.14 11.87 19.63
C SER A 14 -16.10 12.89 19.17
N GLY A 15 -15.19 13.23 20.09
CA GLY A 15 -13.82 13.66 19.79
C GLY A 15 -13.68 15.03 19.14
N GLU A 16 -13.74 16.09 19.94
CA GLU A 16 -13.00 17.30 19.61
C GLU A 16 -11.52 16.95 19.46
N GLY A 17 -10.99 17.04 18.24
CA GLY A 17 -9.55 17.12 17.98
C GLY A 17 -8.74 15.83 18.06
N THR A 18 -9.33 14.64 17.86
CA THR A 18 -8.50 13.43 17.71
C THR A 18 -7.83 13.45 16.33
N VAL A 19 -6.61 13.98 16.26
CA VAL A 19 -5.73 13.85 15.10
C VAL A 19 -5.36 12.37 14.97
N VAL A 20 -6.00 11.66 14.05
CA VAL A 20 -5.65 10.28 13.73
C VAL A 20 -4.38 10.31 12.88
N ILE A 21 -3.23 10.15 13.53
CA ILE A 21 -1.97 9.93 12.85
C ILE A 21 -1.98 8.46 12.37
N PRO A 22 -1.88 8.20 11.05
CA PRO A 22 -1.77 6.84 10.58
C PRO A 22 -0.56 6.17 11.25
N GLN A 23 -0.73 4.91 11.63
CA GLN A 23 0.40 4.13 12.13
C GLN A 23 1.41 3.96 10.99
N PRO A 24 2.72 4.12 11.24
CA PRO A 24 3.74 3.79 10.27
C PRO A 24 3.50 2.37 9.73
N ALA A 25 3.68 2.18 8.42
CA ALA A 25 3.69 0.84 7.85
C ALA A 25 4.76 0.02 8.59
N GLY A 26 4.35 -1.09 9.20
CA GLY A 26 5.27 -2.00 9.87
C GLY A 26 6.26 -2.63 8.90
N ASP A 27 7.30 -3.29 9.41
CA ASP A 27 8.29 -3.94 8.55
C ASP A 27 7.62 -5.00 7.66
N GLU A 28 7.78 -4.85 6.35
CA GLU A 28 7.20 -5.72 5.34
C GLU A 28 8.20 -6.81 4.93
N PRO A 29 7.75 -8.05 4.65
CA PRO A 29 8.65 -9.12 4.27
C PRO A 29 9.31 -8.83 2.91
N VAL A 30 10.62 -9.08 2.85
CA VAL A 30 11.41 -8.97 1.61
C VAL A 30 10.83 -9.88 0.53
N ILE A 31 10.66 -9.33 -0.67
CA ILE A 31 10.23 -10.08 -1.85
C ILE A 31 11.47 -10.75 -2.43
N LYS A 32 11.58 -12.07 -2.22
CA LYS A 32 12.68 -12.89 -2.74
C LYS A 32 12.53 -13.15 -4.24
N ASN A 33 13.64 -13.11 -4.97
CA ASN A 33 13.69 -13.45 -6.39
C ASN A 33 14.93 -14.30 -6.72
N THR A 34 14.83 -15.15 -7.75
CA THR A 34 15.85 -16.19 -8.04
C THR A 34 16.61 -15.99 -9.35
N PHE A 35 16.25 -15.03 -10.19
CA PHE A 35 16.69 -15.02 -11.58
C PHE A 35 17.26 -13.67 -12.04
N PHE A 36 16.40 -12.71 -12.36
CA PHE A 36 16.78 -11.46 -13.00
C PHE A 36 16.86 -10.26 -12.04
N PHE A 37 15.81 -10.06 -11.25
CA PHE A 37 15.79 -8.99 -10.24
C PHE A 37 16.53 -9.40 -8.96
N PRO A 38 17.17 -8.45 -8.26
CA PRO A 38 17.58 -8.68 -6.89
C PRO A 38 16.36 -8.85 -5.97
N ASP A 39 16.61 -9.31 -4.75
CA ASP A 39 15.62 -9.24 -3.68
C ASP A 39 15.15 -7.78 -3.48
N ILE A 40 13.84 -7.58 -3.36
CA ILE A 40 13.25 -6.26 -3.21
C ILE A 40 12.71 -6.09 -1.79
N ASP A 41 13.23 -5.08 -1.10
CA ASP A 41 12.70 -4.62 0.18
C ASP A 41 11.63 -3.55 -0.06
N PRO A 42 10.35 -3.79 0.32
CA PRO A 42 9.27 -2.81 0.19
C PRO A 42 9.55 -1.50 0.93
N LYS A 43 10.30 -1.53 2.04
CA LYS A 43 10.66 -0.33 2.81
C LYS A 43 11.53 0.62 1.98
N ARG A 44 12.52 0.08 1.29
CA ARG A 44 13.38 0.83 0.36
C ARG A 44 12.58 1.45 -0.78
N VAL A 45 11.52 0.77 -1.25
CA VAL A 45 10.62 1.32 -2.28
C VAL A 45 9.85 2.51 -1.72
N ARG A 46 9.29 2.41 -0.51
CA ARG A 46 8.57 3.52 0.14
C ARG A 46 9.44 4.76 0.32
N GLU A 47 10.66 4.58 0.81
CA GLU A 47 11.62 5.68 1.03
C GLU A 47 11.98 6.38 -0.27
N ARG A 48 12.31 5.61 -1.32
CA ARG A 48 12.73 6.16 -2.62
C ARG A 48 11.61 6.87 -3.35
N MET A 49 10.40 6.31 -3.30
CA MET A 49 9.23 6.83 -4.00
C MET A 49 8.42 7.82 -3.16
N ARG A 50 8.84 8.08 -1.91
CA ARG A 50 8.12 8.90 -0.94
C ARG A 50 6.65 8.46 -0.82
N LEU A 51 6.43 7.15 -0.76
CA LEU A 51 5.10 6.59 -0.58
C LEU A 51 4.71 6.76 0.88
N GLU A 52 3.98 7.85 1.14
CA GLU A 52 3.37 8.12 2.42
C GLU A 52 2.41 7.00 2.84
N GLN A 53 2.08 6.96 4.12
CA GLN A 53 1.45 5.83 4.84
C GLN A 53 0.04 5.41 4.35
N THR A 54 -0.43 5.95 3.23
CA THR A 54 -1.74 5.66 2.64
C THR A 54 -1.76 4.37 1.82
N VAL A 55 -0.59 3.84 1.42
CA VAL A 55 -0.51 2.59 0.66
C VAL A 55 -0.42 1.40 1.61
N ALA A 56 -1.48 0.58 1.64
CA ALA A 56 -1.51 -0.68 2.38
C ALA A 56 -0.36 -1.62 1.94
N PRO A 57 0.31 -2.33 2.87
CA PRO A 57 1.39 -3.26 2.58
C PRO A 57 1.08 -4.26 1.45
N ALA A 58 -0.10 -4.89 1.50
CA ALA A 58 -0.52 -5.84 0.47
C ALA A 58 -0.60 -5.19 -0.93
N ARG A 59 -1.09 -3.95 -1.02
CA ARG A 59 -1.18 -3.22 -2.29
C ARG A 59 0.20 -2.87 -2.84
N LEU A 60 1.11 -2.43 -1.96
CA LEU A 60 2.48 -2.14 -2.38
C LEU A 60 3.18 -3.40 -2.88
N ARG A 61 3.02 -4.51 -2.16
CA ARG A 61 3.62 -5.79 -2.54
C ARG A 61 3.13 -6.29 -3.90
N GLU A 62 1.82 -6.22 -4.16
CA GLU A 62 1.28 -6.60 -5.46
C GLU A 62 1.74 -5.66 -6.58
N ALA A 63 1.79 -4.35 -6.34
CA ALA A 63 2.31 -3.40 -7.33
C ALA A 63 3.78 -3.69 -7.70
N ILE A 64 4.62 -4.01 -6.71
CA ILE A 64 6.03 -4.38 -6.97
C ILE A 64 6.11 -5.64 -7.84
N LYS A 65 5.34 -6.69 -7.51
CA LYS A 65 5.34 -7.93 -8.30
C LYS A 65 4.84 -7.72 -9.73
N SER A 66 3.79 -6.91 -9.91
CA SER A 66 3.28 -6.58 -11.24
C SER A 66 4.35 -5.88 -12.08
N GLY A 67 5.02 -4.87 -11.51
CA GLY A 67 6.12 -4.19 -12.21
C GLY A 67 7.28 -5.13 -12.58
N MET A 68 7.62 -6.08 -11.70
CA MET A 68 8.60 -7.12 -12.01
C MET A 68 8.14 -8.02 -13.16
N ALA A 69 6.87 -8.43 -13.17
CA ALA A 69 6.31 -9.30 -14.19
C ALA A 69 6.23 -8.62 -15.56
N GLU A 70 5.78 -7.36 -15.60
CA GLU A 70 5.72 -6.54 -16.83
C GLU A 70 7.12 -6.34 -17.42
N THR A 71 8.09 -5.94 -16.59
CA THR A 71 9.48 -5.76 -17.03
C THR A 71 10.07 -7.08 -17.57
N ASN A 72 9.76 -8.22 -16.94
CA ASN A 72 10.18 -9.52 -17.44
C ASN A 72 9.55 -9.86 -18.80
N ALA A 73 8.29 -9.49 -19.03
CA ALA A 73 7.62 -9.72 -20.31
C ALA A 73 8.26 -8.90 -21.44
N GLU A 74 8.56 -7.62 -21.21
CA GLU A 74 9.25 -6.78 -22.19
C GLU A 74 10.67 -7.29 -22.50
N LEU A 75 11.39 -7.75 -21.46
CA LEU A 75 12.73 -8.31 -21.63
C LEU A 75 12.75 -9.61 -22.43
N TYR A 76 11.67 -10.42 -22.37
CA TYR A 76 11.56 -11.61 -23.20
C TYR A 76 11.62 -11.24 -24.69
N GLU A 77 10.82 -10.26 -25.12
CA GLU A 77 10.80 -9.78 -26.50
C GLU A 77 12.16 -9.20 -26.92
N TYR A 78 12.81 -8.43 -26.04
CA TYR A 78 14.14 -7.90 -26.30
C TYR A 78 15.18 -9.01 -26.55
N ARG A 79 15.14 -10.10 -25.76
CA ARG A 79 16.05 -11.25 -25.93
C ARG A 79 15.83 -11.96 -27.26
N GLU A 80 14.58 -12.21 -27.64
CA GLU A 80 14.24 -12.80 -28.93
C GLU A 80 14.75 -11.95 -30.11
N GLN A 81 14.71 -10.62 -30.00
CA GLN A 81 15.12 -9.71 -31.07
C GLN A 81 16.64 -9.45 -31.15
N LYS A 82 17.39 -9.61 -30.06
CA LYS A 82 18.78 -9.16 -29.96
C LYS A 82 19.80 -10.25 -29.65
N ILE A 83 19.37 -11.43 -29.21
CA ILE A 83 20.25 -12.54 -28.81
C ILE A 83 20.08 -13.77 -29.71
N ALA A 84 19.00 -13.87 -30.49
CA ALA A 84 18.78 -14.94 -31.47
C ALA A 84 19.58 -14.72 -32.76
#